data_AF-A0A932RJ05-F1
#
_entry.id   AF-A0A932RJ05-F1
#
_cell.length_a   1.000
_cell.length_b   1.000
_cell.length_c   1.000
_cell.angle_alpha   90.00
_cell.angle_beta   90.00
_cell.angle_gamma   90.00
#
_symmetry.space_group_name_H-M   'P 1'
#
loop_
_entity.id
_entity.type
_entity.pdbx_description
1 polymer ?
#
loop_
_entity_poly.entity_id
_entity_poly.type
_entity_poly.pdbx_seq_one_letter_code
_entity_poly.pdbx_strand_id
1 'polypeptide(L)'
;MTVPKKENEKVIPFRFIPDREGKLKRIGRKDYLLMNDAFYTFFERSMGEFTDFFLAIKDKKKILGCRCTQCGIVRCPPFVTHCPDCAFAATEPIEVGQVGKLLSTPPITYFANSLFLEKAPFGRGRVTLAGADTALSVMLYTTSGILTPGIFNKDTEVKIIFRDNRMGEISDIFCVPTAELKPAQIRKKGLLESELNWASPQEPKYGMPAKDDIDSFKRTLKDLIKIAMDMNKSKRVRKAIEGWKRNIAVKCKAGEFAMYINDGDFKIAATKVKKPDFVIACVDPKDLLDCLSYKGAVTDAIILKKLWMSKNIEFNTAFKLDRMARALAREKKEAAEK
;
A
#
# COMPACT_ATOMS: atom_id res chain seq x y z
N MET A 1 6.92 27.53 -15.08
CA MET A 1 6.35 27.42 -13.72
C MET A 1 7.10 26.34 -12.98
N THR A 2 8.02 26.75 -12.12
CA THR A 2 8.85 25.88 -11.28
C THR A 2 7.97 25.25 -10.20
N VAL A 3 7.79 23.92 -10.27
CA VAL A 3 7.15 23.15 -9.19
C VAL A 3 8.00 23.36 -7.93
N PRO A 4 7.43 23.77 -6.79
CA PRO A 4 8.21 23.94 -5.57
C PRO A 4 8.84 22.60 -5.22
N LYS A 5 10.19 22.58 -5.15
CA LYS A 5 10.94 21.44 -4.64
C LYS A 5 10.38 21.12 -3.25
N LYS A 6 10.04 19.86 -2.98
CA LYS A 6 9.99 19.39 -1.59
C LYS A 6 11.37 19.67 -0.99
N GLU A 7 11.48 20.74 -0.21
CA GLU A 7 12.71 21.01 0.51
C GLU A 7 13.00 19.83 1.44
N ASN A 8 14.23 19.30 1.37
CA ASN A 8 14.87 18.40 2.34
C ASN A 8 14.59 16.88 2.28
N GLU A 9 13.97 16.32 1.23
CA GLU A 9 13.89 14.85 1.11
C GLU A 9 15.25 14.26 0.67
N LYS A 10 15.88 13.47 1.55
CA LYS A 10 17.19 12.83 1.31
C LYS A 10 17.02 11.54 0.50
N VAL A 11 18.03 11.17 -0.30
CA VAL A 11 18.09 9.89 -1.06
C VAL A 11 17.86 8.69 -0.15
N ILE A 12 18.41 8.74 1.09
CA ILE A 12 18.11 7.80 2.17
C ILE A 12 17.49 8.62 3.31
N PRO A 13 16.20 8.42 3.64
CA PRO A 13 15.57 9.06 4.78
C PRO A 13 16.29 8.71 6.10
N PHE A 14 16.53 9.71 6.95
CA PHE A 14 17.25 9.54 8.23
C PHE A 14 16.68 8.44 9.11
N ARG A 15 15.36 8.26 9.15
CA ARG A 15 14.69 7.21 9.94
C ARG A 15 15.08 5.77 9.56
N PHE A 16 15.70 5.57 8.40
CA PHE A 16 16.18 4.26 7.94
C PHE A 16 17.67 4.06 8.20
N ILE A 17 18.38 5.10 8.64
CA ILE A 17 19.78 5.02 9.02
C ILE A 17 19.81 4.53 10.48
N PRO A 18 20.41 3.36 10.76
CA PRO A 18 20.48 2.86 12.12
C PRO A 18 21.41 3.72 12.98
N ASP A 19 21.14 3.79 14.27
CA ASP A 19 22.05 4.42 15.24
C ASP A 19 23.37 3.63 15.32
N ARG A 20 24.45 4.34 15.65
CA ARG A 20 25.75 3.73 15.93
C ARG A 20 25.71 3.08 17.31
N GLU A 21 25.51 1.77 17.35
CA GLU A 21 25.41 1.00 18.59
C GLU A 21 26.16 -0.34 18.49
N GLY A 22 26.72 -0.75 19.64
CA GLY A 22 27.29 -2.08 19.85
C GLY A 22 26.33 -2.94 20.68
N LYS A 23 25.88 -4.07 20.14
CA LYS A 23 25.02 -5.04 20.82
C LYS A 23 25.79 -6.29 21.18
N LEU A 24 25.84 -6.62 22.46
CA LEU A 24 26.29 -7.94 22.90
C LEU A 24 25.22 -8.98 22.59
N LYS A 25 25.60 -10.03 21.87
CA LYS A 25 24.78 -11.21 21.61
C LYS A 25 25.49 -12.42 22.18
N ARG A 26 24.88 -13.02 23.21
CA ARG A 26 25.38 -14.27 23.80
C ARG A 26 24.87 -15.47 23.00
N ILE A 27 25.79 -16.34 22.56
CA ILE A 27 25.46 -17.63 21.92
C ILE A 27 26.17 -18.71 22.73
N GLY A 28 25.39 -19.57 23.38
CA GLY A 28 25.90 -20.51 24.38
C GLY A 28 26.54 -19.77 25.56
N ARG A 29 27.82 -20.05 25.84
CA ARG A 29 28.61 -19.40 26.90
C ARG A 29 29.54 -18.28 26.39
N LYS A 30 29.46 -17.90 25.12
CA LYS A 30 30.34 -16.90 24.51
C LYS A 30 29.58 -15.63 24.12
N ASP A 31 30.19 -14.49 24.38
CA ASP A 31 29.70 -13.18 23.97
C ASP A 31 30.29 -12.78 22.62
N TYR A 32 29.42 -12.22 21.78
CA TYR A 32 29.79 -11.66 20.48
C TYR A 32 29.35 -10.21 20.45
N LEU A 33 30.23 -9.33 19.98
CA LEU A 33 29.89 -7.93 19.75
C LEU A 33 29.39 -7.77 18.32
N LEU A 34 28.17 -7.26 18.17
CA LEU A 34 27.58 -6.87 16.90
C LEU A 34 27.61 -5.34 16.82
N MET A 35 28.07 -4.79 15.70
CA MET A 35 28.04 -3.35 15.44
C MET A 35 27.26 -3.06 14.17
N ASN A 36 26.54 -1.95 14.17
CA ASN A 36 26.01 -1.40 12.93
C ASN A 36 27.11 -0.60 12.23
N ASP A 37 27.42 -0.94 10.98
CA ASP A 37 28.31 -0.20 10.09
C ASP A 37 27.57 0.21 8.81
N ALA A 38 28.05 1.28 8.17
CA ALA A 38 27.45 1.79 6.94
C ALA A 38 28.44 1.64 5.76
N PHE A 39 27.94 1.07 4.66
CA PHE A 39 28.59 1.12 3.36
C PHE A 39 27.62 1.77 2.37
N TYR A 40 28.01 2.89 1.76
CA TYR A 40 27.19 3.59 0.78
C TYR A 40 28.03 4.10 -0.38
N THR A 41 27.46 4.01 -1.59
CA THR A 41 27.97 4.66 -2.80
C THR A 41 26.83 5.48 -3.39
N PHE A 42 26.98 6.80 -3.40
CA PHE A 42 26.06 7.69 -4.10
C PHE A 42 26.65 8.02 -5.47
N PHE A 43 25.84 7.96 -6.52
CA PHE A 43 26.25 8.37 -7.85
C PHE A 43 25.10 9.11 -8.52
N GLU A 44 25.47 10.12 -9.31
CA GLU A 44 24.55 10.79 -10.22
C GLU A 44 24.58 10.08 -11.56
N ARG A 45 23.45 10.05 -12.25
CA ARG A 45 23.35 9.55 -13.62
C ARG A 45 22.41 10.44 -14.42
N SER A 46 22.68 10.59 -15.71
CA SER A 46 21.74 11.21 -16.63
C SER A 46 20.46 10.36 -16.69
N MET A 47 19.30 11.03 -16.64
CA MET A 47 17.99 10.41 -16.81
C MET A 47 17.28 11.14 -17.95
N GLY A 48 17.14 10.46 -19.09
CA GLY A 48 16.52 11.05 -20.30
C GLY A 48 17.49 11.60 -21.34
N GLU A 49 18.79 11.24 -21.27
CA GLU A 49 19.78 11.63 -22.28
C GLU A 49 19.43 11.13 -23.69
N PHE A 50 18.91 9.91 -23.78
CA PHE A 50 18.52 9.31 -25.06
C PHE A 50 17.06 9.57 -25.44
N THR A 51 16.18 9.78 -24.46
CA THR A 51 14.75 9.97 -24.69
C THR A 51 14.10 10.91 -23.68
N ASP A 52 13.16 11.72 -24.15
CA ASP A 52 12.40 12.68 -23.34
C ASP A 52 11.40 12.04 -22.36
N PHE A 53 11.39 10.71 -22.19
CA PHE A 53 10.34 9.99 -21.46
C PHE A 53 10.14 10.50 -20.02
N PHE A 54 11.22 10.60 -19.24
CA PHE A 54 11.14 11.05 -17.85
C PHE A 54 10.83 12.54 -17.73
N LEU A 55 11.34 13.36 -18.65
CA LEU A 55 11.01 14.79 -18.75
C LEU A 55 9.52 14.97 -19.09
N ALA A 56 8.98 14.15 -19.98
CA ALA A 56 7.57 14.17 -20.36
C ALA A 56 6.65 13.76 -19.21
N ILE A 57 7.06 12.78 -18.38
CA ILE A 57 6.33 12.43 -17.16
C ILE A 57 6.33 13.62 -16.18
N LYS A 58 7.51 14.16 -15.89
CA LYS A 58 7.71 15.22 -14.90
C LYS A 58 6.97 16.51 -15.28
N ASP A 59 7.24 17.02 -16.48
CA ASP A 59 6.89 18.38 -16.90
C ASP A 59 5.62 18.44 -17.76
N LYS A 60 5.32 17.39 -18.53
CA LYS A 60 4.26 17.41 -19.55
C LYS A 60 3.06 16.51 -19.21
N LYS A 61 3.17 15.64 -18.20
CA LYS A 61 2.18 14.60 -17.86
C LYS A 61 1.80 13.73 -19.06
N LYS A 62 2.81 13.39 -19.87
CA LYS A 62 2.68 12.57 -21.08
C LYS A 62 3.44 11.27 -20.92
N ILE A 63 2.99 10.25 -21.64
CA ILE A 63 3.70 8.98 -21.75
C ILE A 63 4.19 8.89 -23.18
N LEU A 64 5.51 8.76 -23.34
CA LEU A 64 6.17 8.65 -24.63
C LEU A 64 6.55 7.20 -24.91
N GLY A 65 6.54 6.84 -26.18
CA GLY A 65 7.19 5.66 -26.74
C GLY A 65 8.07 6.06 -27.92
N CYS A 66 8.69 5.06 -28.56
CA CYS A 66 9.45 5.25 -29.80
C CYS A 66 8.95 4.27 -30.87
N ARG A 67 8.64 4.78 -32.06
CA ARG A 67 8.17 4.02 -33.21
C ARG A 67 9.33 3.71 -34.15
N CYS A 68 9.53 2.46 -34.54
CA CYS A 68 10.50 2.13 -35.59
C CYS A 68 10.03 2.64 -36.96
N THR A 69 10.92 3.31 -37.71
CA THR A 69 10.62 3.82 -39.06
C THR A 69 10.48 2.73 -40.12
N GLN A 70 10.89 1.48 -39.82
CA GLN A 70 10.82 0.34 -40.74
C GLN A 70 9.63 -0.57 -40.44
N CYS A 71 9.57 -1.20 -39.26
CA CYS A 71 8.51 -2.14 -38.93
C CYS A 71 7.29 -1.52 -38.23
N GLY A 72 7.36 -0.24 -37.85
CA GLY A 72 6.26 0.47 -37.19
C GLY A 72 6.02 0.12 -35.73
N ILE A 73 6.75 -0.82 -35.13
CA ILE A 73 6.60 -1.20 -33.71
C ILE A 73 6.80 0.00 -32.79
N VAL A 74 5.92 0.17 -31.80
CA VAL A 74 5.96 1.25 -30.80
C VAL A 74 6.36 0.70 -29.43
N ARG A 75 7.57 1.04 -28.97
CA ARG A 75 8.08 0.64 -27.66
C ARG A 75 7.78 1.69 -26.60
N CYS A 76 7.17 1.27 -25.50
CA CYS A 76 6.94 2.06 -24.29
C CYS A 76 7.37 1.23 -23.04
N PRO A 77 8.30 1.73 -22.21
CA PRO A 77 9.03 3.00 -22.36
C PRO A 77 10.02 2.95 -23.54
N PRO A 78 10.46 4.10 -24.07
CA PRO A 78 11.41 4.15 -25.18
C PRO A 78 12.83 4.01 -24.64
N PHE A 79 13.27 2.76 -24.43
CA PHE A 79 14.60 2.45 -23.88
C PHE A 79 15.71 2.38 -24.94
N VAL A 80 15.36 2.51 -26.22
CA VAL A 80 16.29 2.54 -27.36
C VAL A 80 15.91 3.64 -28.35
N THR A 81 16.91 4.21 -29.01
CA THR A 81 16.74 5.15 -30.14
C THR A 81 16.74 4.45 -31.50
N HIS A 82 17.12 3.16 -31.54
CA HIS A 82 17.19 2.33 -32.74
C HIS A 82 16.55 0.95 -32.49
N CYS A 83 15.86 0.41 -33.49
CA CYS A 83 15.13 -0.85 -33.38
C CYS A 83 16.08 -2.06 -33.43
N PRO A 84 16.14 -2.92 -32.39
CA PRO A 84 17.02 -4.09 -32.39
C PRO A 84 16.62 -5.16 -33.41
N ASP A 85 15.35 -5.16 -33.86
CA ASP A 85 14.83 -6.17 -34.80
C ASP A 85 14.94 -5.75 -36.27
N CYS A 86 15.29 -4.49 -36.55
CA CYS A 86 15.30 -3.93 -37.90
C CYS A 86 16.67 -3.35 -38.25
N ALA A 87 17.73 -4.12 -38.02
CA ALA A 87 19.11 -3.72 -38.30
C ALA A 87 19.45 -2.32 -37.74
N PHE A 88 18.98 -2.02 -36.52
CA PHE A 88 19.15 -0.72 -35.87
C PHE A 88 18.58 0.46 -36.68
N ALA A 89 17.46 0.28 -37.37
CA ALA A 89 16.73 1.39 -37.97
C ALA A 89 16.33 2.43 -36.90
N ALA A 90 16.41 3.71 -37.26
CA ALA A 90 16.06 4.82 -36.38
C ALA A 90 14.61 4.70 -35.86
N THR A 91 14.37 5.27 -34.69
CA THR A 91 13.02 5.38 -34.11
C THR A 91 12.61 6.83 -33.96
N GLU A 92 11.31 7.09 -34.04
CA GLU A 92 10.71 8.40 -33.86
C GLU A 92 9.93 8.47 -32.54
N PRO A 93 10.08 9.54 -31.75
CA PRO A 93 9.32 9.70 -30.51
C PRO A 93 7.83 9.88 -30.82
N ILE A 94 6.99 9.21 -30.03
CA ILE A 94 5.54 9.30 -30.15
C ILE A 94 4.88 9.35 -28.78
N GLU A 95 3.81 10.13 -28.63
CA GLU A 95 2.96 10.07 -27.44
C GLU A 95 2.02 8.87 -27.54
N VAL A 96 2.05 7.99 -26.54
CA VAL A 96 1.12 6.86 -26.41
C VAL A 96 -0.04 7.21 -25.47
N GLY A 97 -1.10 6.42 -25.53
CA GLY A 97 -2.25 6.56 -24.66
C GLY A 97 -1.91 6.40 -23.18
N GLN A 98 -2.80 6.89 -22.32
CA GLN A 98 -2.68 6.76 -20.86
C GLN A 98 -3.61 5.70 -20.28
N VAL A 99 -4.35 4.99 -21.15
CA VAL A 99 -5.20 3.85 -20.81
C VAL A 99 -4.60 2.63 -21.49
N GLY A 100 -4.63 1.50 -20.80
CA GLY A 100 -4.10 0.25 -21.32
C GLY A 100 -4.64 -0.95 -20.58
N LYS A 101 -4.15 -2.13 -20.93
CA LYS A 101 -4.55 -3.40 -20.30
C LYS A 101 -3.36 -4.08 -19.65
N LEU A 102 -3.61 -4.74 -18.52
CA LEU A 102 -2.60 -5.55 -17.84
C LEU A 102 -2.29 -6.83 -18.62
N LEU A 103 -1.01 -7.12 -18.82
CA LEU A 103 -0.56 -8.36 -19.48
C LEU A 103 -0.83 -9.63 -18.66
N SER A 104 -0.88 -9.49 -17.34
CA SER A 104 -1.10 -10.59 -16.41
C SER A 104 -1.69 -10.08 -15.10
N THR A 105 -2.29 -11.01 -14.33
CA THR A 105 -2.68 -10.74 -12.95
C THR A 105 -1.44 -10.35 -12.14
N PRO A 106 -1.40 -9.15 -11.54
CA PRO A 106 -0.20 -8.63 -10.90
C PRO A 106 -0.02 -9.23 -9.49
N PRO A 107 1.20 -9.60 -9.08
CA PRO A 107 1.46 -9.90 -7.67
C PRO A 107 1.36 -8.63 -6.82
N ILE A 108 0.80 -8.77 -5.62
CA ILE A 108 0.67 -7.68 -4.63
C ILE A 108 1.80 -7.77 -3.62
N THR A 109 2.44 -6.63 -3.35
CA THR A 109 3.49 -6.51 -2.34
C THR A 109 2.89 -5.90 -1.07
N TYR A 110 2.65 -6.73 -0.06
CA TYR A 110 2.21 -6.29 1.28
C TYR A 110 3.39 -6.01 2.20
N PHE A 111 4.45 -6.80 2.08
CA PHE A 111 5.68 -6.69 2.85
C PHE A 111 6.79 -6.19 1.94
N ALA A 112 6.98 -4.88 1.92
CA ALA A 112 8.00 -4.24 1.14
C ALA A 112 9.30 -4.07 1.94
N ASN A 113 10.43 -3.99 1.25
CA ASN A 113 11.69 -3.58 1.87
C ASN A 113 11.61 -2.08 2.27
N SER A 114 12.60 -1.59 3.02
CA SER A 114 12.61 -0.23 3.56
C SER A 114 12.44 0.87 2.50
N LEU A 115 12.93 0.67 1.28
CA LEU A 115 12.82 1.63 0.17
C LEU A 115 11.39 1.79 -0.35
N PHE A 116 10.56 0.75 -0.23
CA PHE A 116 9.19 0.73 -0.75
C PHE A 116 8.13 0.65 0.36
N LEU A 117 8.54 0.73 1.62
CA LEU A 117 7.65 0.51 2.77
C LEU A 117 6.44 1.45 2.78
N GLU A 118 6.64 2.72 2.45
CA GLU A 118 5.56 3.71 2.39
C GLU A 118 4.63 3.56 1.18
N LYS A 119 5.07 2.80 0.18
CA LYS A 119 4.28 2.52 -1.02
C LYS A 119 3.41 1.28 -0.83
N ALA A 120 3.70 0.45 0.19
CA ALA A 120 2.94 -0.77 0.45
C ALA A 120 1.55 -0.48 1.06
N PRO A 121 0.51 -1.26 0.68
CA PRO A 121 0.54 -2.30 -0.34
C PRO A 121 0.38 -1.74 -1.76
N PHE A 122 1.08 -2.35 -2.73
CA PHE A 122 0.99 -2.02 -4.16
C PHE A 122 1.10 -3.26 -5.03
N GLY A 123 0.44 -3.24 -6.19
CA GLY A 123 0.56 -4.27 -7.21
C GLY A 123 1.73 -3.97 -8.15
N ARG A 124 2.38 -5.00 -8.68
CA ARG A 124 3.45 -4.85 -9.68
C ARG A 124 2.93 -5.32 -11.03
N GLY A 125 2.53 -4.37 -11.86
CA GLY A 125 1.89 -4.62 -13.15
C GLY A 125 2.78 -4.36 -14.35
N ARG A 126 2.41 -4.96 -15.48
CA ARG A 126 2.90 -4.59 -16.82
C ARG A 126 1.69 -4.24 -17.68
N VAL A 127 1.65 -3.01 -18.19
CA VAL A 127 0.51 -2.46 -18.93
C VAL A 127 0.90 -2.17 -20.37
N THR A 128 0.18 -2.75 -21.33
CA THR A 128 0.24 -2.33 -22.73
C THR A 128 -0.73 -1.16 -22.91
N LEU A 129 -0.17 0.02 -23.12
CA LEU A 129 -0.93 1.25 -23.31
C LEU A 129 -1.48 1.34 -24.73
N ALA A 130 -2.60 2.03 -24.91
CA ALA A 130 -3.17 2.25 -26.23
C ALA A 130 -2.14 2.94 -27.15
N GLY A 131 -1.87 2.32 -28.31
CA GLY A 131 -0.85 2.79 -29.26
C GLY A 131 0.58 2.36 -28.95
N ALA A 132 0.80 1.49 -27.96
CA ALA A 132 2.09 0.83 -27.70
C ALA A 132 2.00 -0.68 -27.95
N ASP A 133 3.09 -1.28 -28.42
CA ASP A 133 3.21 -2.73 -28.62
C ASP A 133 3.95 -3.43 -27.47
N THR A 134 4.71 -2.68 -26.66
CA THR A 134 5.38 -3.20 -25.46
C THR A 134 4.73 -2.70 -24.17
N ALA A 135 4.94 -3.43 -23.08
CA ALA A 135 4.34 -3.10 -21.80
C ALA A 135 5.24 -2.26 -20.90
N LEU A 136 4.64 -1.23 -20.31
CA LEU A 136 5.23 -0.38 -19.28
C LEU A 136 5.07 -1.04 -17.90
N SER A 137 6.17 -1.12 -17.13
CA SER A 137 6.11 -1.56 -15.74
C SER A 137 5.54 -0.45 -14.86
N VAL A 138 4.51 -0.77 -14.07
CA VAL A 138 3.80 0.21 -13.24
C VAL A 138 3.49 -0.34 -11.84
N MET A 139 3.39 0.57 -10.87
CA MET A 139 2.71 0.27 -9.61
C MET A 139 1.21 0.36 -9.79
N LEU A 140 0.47 -0.48 -9.09
CA LEU A 140 -0.99 -0.53 -9.14
C LEU A 140 -1.57 -0.24 -7.75
N TYR A 141 -2.60 0.61 -7.73
CA TYR A 141 -3.38 0.94 -6.54
C TYR A 141 -4.86 0.88 -6.85
N THR A 142 -5.67 0.85 -5.80
CA THR A 142 -7.13 0.95 -5.87
C THR A 142 -7.59 2.10 -4.99
N THR A 143 -8.64 2.78 -5.43
CA THR A 143 -9.39 3.77 -4.65
C THR A 143 -10.44 3.12 -3.75
N SER A 144 -10.65 1.79 -3.86
CA SER A 144 -11.64 1.03 -3.09
C SER A 144 -11.17 0.56 -1.70
N GLY A 145 -10.00 1.00 -1.25
CA GLY A 145 -9.45 0.68 0.06
C GLY A 145 -8.07 0.04 -0.03
N ILE A 146 -7.83 -1.00 0.78
CA ILE A 146 -6.59 -1.79 0.69
C ILE A 146 -6.62 -2.68 -0.54
N LEU A 147 -5.52 -2.66 -1.29
CA LEU A 147 -5.33 -3.52 -2.45
C LEU A 147 -5.36 -5.00 -2.05
N THR A 148 -6.31 -5.77 -2.57
CA THR A 148 -6.48 -7.22 -2.32
C THR A 148 -6.53 -8.05 -3.61
N PRO A 149 -6.33 -9.38 -3.54
CA PRO A 149 -6.40 -10.24 -4.71
C PRO A 149 -7.77 -10.16 -5.40
N GLY A 150 -7.77 -10.26 -6.73
CA GLY A 150 -8.99 -10.23 -7.56
C GLY A 150 -9.50 -8.84 -7.92
N ILE A 151 -8.91 -7.75 -7.41
CA ILE A 151 -9.17 -6.38 -7.93
C ILE A 151 -8.61 -6.24 -9.34
N PHE A 152 -7.40 -6.73 -9.55
CA PHE A 152 -6.77 -6.78 -10.87
C PHE A 152 -6.68 -8.23 -11.33
N ASN A 153 -7.00 -8.45 -12.60
CA ASN A 153 -6.78 -9.69 -13.33
C ASN A 153 -5.99 -9.38 -14.62
N LYS A 154 -5.59 -10.42 -15.34
CA LYS A 154 -5.17 -10.26 -16.74
C LYS A 154 -6.26 -9.50 -17.51
N ASP A 155 -5.82 -8.62 -18.41
CA ASP A 155 -6.66 -7.78 -19.27
C ASP A 155 -7.50 -6.72 -18.55
N THR A 156 -7.35 -6.56 -17.22
CA THR A 156 -7.95 -5.42 -16.50
C THR A 156 -7.47 -4.12 -17.14
N GLU A 157 -8.43 -3.30 -17.55
CA GLU A 157 -8.17 -1.98 -18.11
C GLU A 157 -7.82 -1.00 -16.99
N VAL A 158 -6.72 -0.29 -17.17
CA VAL A 158 -6.16 0.62 -16.17
C VAL A 158 -5.81 1.96 -16.80
N LYS A 159 -5.84 3.01 -15.97
CA LYS A 159 -5.46 4.37 -16.32
C LYS A 159 -4.18 4.76 -15.59
N ILE A 160 -3.24 5.35 -16.31
CA ILE A 160 -2.07 6.03 -15.74
C ILE A 160 -2.52 7.28 -15.00
N ILE A 161 -2.08 7.38 -13.75
CA ILE A 161 -2.25 8.50 -12.84
C ILE A 161 -0.89 9.09 -12.56
N PHE A 162 -0.80 10.41 -12.63
CA PHE A 162 0.40 11.16 -12.33
C PHE A 162 0.36 11.61 -10.87
N ARG A 163 1.45 11.40 -10.14
CA ARG A 163 1.61 12.00 -8.81
C ARG A 163 1.57 13.51 -8.92
N ASP A 164 1.12 14.21 -7.88
CA ASP A 164 1.08 15.68 -7.89
C ASP A 164 2.48 16.27 -7.95
N ASN A 165 3.37 15.71 -7.14
CA ASN A 165 4.79 16.03 -7.10
C ASN A 165 5.57 14.99 -7.88
N ARG A 166 6.29 15.43 -8.90
CA ARG A 166 7.03 14.56 -9.82
C ARG A 166 8.47 15.01 -9.94
N MET A 167 9.39 14.07 -9.88
CA MET A 167 10.84 14.30 -9.90
C MET A 167 11.50 13.85 -11.21
N GLY A 168 10.78 13.14 -12.09
CA GLY A 168 11.31 12.48 -13.27
C GLY A 168 11.63 11.00 -13.04
N GLU A 169 10.85 10.32 -12.20
CA GLU A 169 11.02 8.90 -11.89
C GLU A 169 9.88 8.05 -12.47
N ILE A 170 10.12 6.76 -12.65
CA ILE A 170 9.04 5.83 -13.01
C ILE A 170 7.96 5.75 -11.90
N SER A 171 8.34 6.07 -10.65
CA SER A 171 7.44 6.04 -9.50
C SER A 171 6.51 7.26 -9.40
N ASP A 172 6.74 8.27 -10.25
CA ASP A 172 5.87 9.45 -10.43
C ASP A 172 4.55 9.14 -11.13
N ILE A 173 4.42 7.92 -11.65
CA ILE A 173 3.20 7.40 -12.24
C ILE A 173 2.81 6.08 -11.58
N PHE A 174 1.52 5.83 -11.53
CA PHE A 174 0.93 4.55 -11.14
C PHE A 174 -0.35 4.32 -11.92
N CYS A 175 -0.97 3.15 -11.75
CA CYS A 175 -2.22 2.81 -12.41
C CYS A 175 -3.32 2.49 -11.39
N VAL A 176 -4.56 2.83 -11.75
CA VAL A 176 -5.79 2.40 -11.08
C VAL A 176 -6.75 1.80 -12.12
N PRO A 177 -7.68 0.89 -11.73
CA PRO A 177 -8.67 0.35 -12.67
C PRO A 177 -9.54 1.47 -13.26
N THR A 178 -9.83 1.42 -14.57
CA THR A 178 -10.74 2.40 -15.19
C THR A 178 -12.16 2.29 -14.63
N ALA A 179 -12.56 1.11 -14.17
CA ALA A 179 -13.85 0.86 -13.50
C ALA A 179 -14.05 1.69 -12.21
N GLU A 180 -12.96 2.20 -11.62
CA GLU A 180 -13.01 3.05 -10.42
C GLU A 180 -13.03 4.56 -10.76
N LEU A 181 -12.97 4.91 -12.05
CA LEU A 181 -12.88 6.28 -12.52
C LEU A 181 -14.16 6.71 -13.24
N LYS A 182 -14.48 8.00 -13.14
CA LYS A 182 -15.53 8.61 -13.95
C LYS A 182 -15.10 8.65 -15.43
N PRO A 183 -16.03 8.58 -16.40
CA PRO A 183 -15.70 8.68 -17.82
C PRO A 183 -14.87 9.92 -18.19
N ALA A 184 -15.11 11.05 -17.54
CA ALA A 184 -14.32 12.27 -17.73
C ALA A 184 -12.86 12.13 -17.25
N GLN A 185 -12.64 11.43 -16.12
CA GLN A 185 -11.29 11.14 -15.60
C GLN A 185 -10.52 10.20 -16.52
N ILE A 186 -11.19 9.17 -17.08
CA ILE A 186 -10.57 8.23 -18.03
C ILE A 186 -10.05 8.98 -19.27
N ARG A 187 -10.84 9.91 -19.82
CA ARG A 187 -10.47 10.70 -21.01
C ARG A 187 -9.44 11.78 -20.74
N LYS A 188 -9.34 12.28 -19.51
CA LYS A 188 -8.40 13.35 -19.15
C LYS A 188 -6.95 12.89 -19.36
N LYS A 189 -6.16 13.67 -20.10
CA LYS A 189 -4.71 13.50 -20.17
C LYS A 189 -4.06 14.11 -18.94
N GLY A 190 -3.10 13.40 -18.34
CA GLY A 190 -2.36 13.88 -17.19
C GLY A 190 -3.20 13.98 -15.92
N LEU A 191 -4.12 13.04 -15.71
CA LEU A 191 -4.94 12.96 -14.49
C LEU A 191 -4.03 12.84 -13.27
N LEU A 192 -4.20 13.74 -12.30
CA LEU A 192 -3.38 13.78 -11.09
C LEU A 192 -3.96 12.90 -9.97
N GLU A 193 -3.10 12.48 -9.04
CA GLU A 193 -3.50 11.68 -7.88
C GLU A 193 -4.43 12.47 -6.92
N SER A 194 -4.26 13.79 -6.79
CA SER A 194 -5.17 14.68 -6.05
C SER A 194 -6.58 14.75 -6.65
N GLU A 195 -6.74 14.37 -7.91
CA GLU A 195 -8.02 14.36 -8.61
C GLU A 195 -8.76 13.01 -8.47
N LEU A 196 -8.15 12.05 -7.76
CA LEU A 196 -8.80 10.81 -7.40
C LEU A 196 -9.54 10.95 -6.07
N ASN A 197 -10.67 10.25 -5.97
CA ASN A 197 -11.36 10.15 -4.70
C ASN A 197 -10.77 9.01 -3.84
N TRP A 198 -9.68 9.30 -3.13
CA TRP A 198 -9.10 8.38 -2.15
C TRP A 198 -9.90 8.31 -0.84
N ALA A 199 -10.77 9.30 -0.59
CA ALA A 199 -11.40 9.52 0.70
C ALA A 199 -12.75 8.81 0.86
N SER A 200 -13.35 8.31 -0.23
CA SER A 200 -14.64 7.60 -0.20
C SER A 200 -14.56 6.24 -0.89
N PRO A 201 -13.72 5.32 -0.39
CA PRO A 201 -13.79 3.93 -0.80
C PRO A 201 -15.21 3.40 -0.50
N GLN A 202 -15.79 2.64 -1.42
CA GLN A 202 -17.13 2.11 -1.21
C GLN A 202 -17.08 1.02 -0.14
N GLU A 203 -17.68 1.29 1.02
CA GLU A 203 -17.82 0.30 2.09
C GLU A 203 -18.62 -0.91 1.59
N PRO A 204 -18.23 -2.14 1.98
CA PRO A 204 -19.03 -3.32 1.71
C PRO A 204 -20.44 -3.16 2.29
N LYS A 205 -21.45 -3.46 1.47
CA LYS A 205 -22.84 -3.49 1.91
C LYS A 205 -23.16 -4.89 2.43
N TYR A 206 -23.73 -4.95 3.63
CA TYR A 206 -24.22 -6.19 4.22
C TYR A 206 -25.75 -6.18 4.21
N GLY A 207 -26.37 -7.35 4.02
CA GLY A 207 -27.82 -7.51 4.16
C GLY A 207 -28.28 -7.29 5.60
N MET A 208 -29.60 -7.25 5.83
CA MET A 208 -30.14 -7.09 7.18
C MET A 208 -29.64 -8.20 8.13
N PRO A 209 -29.28 -7.87 9.38
CA PRO A 209 -28.80 -8.86 10.33
C PRO A 209 -29.94 -9.77 10.81
N ALA A 210 -29.65 -11.07 10.89
CA ALA A 210 -30.48 -12.05 11.57
C ALA A 210 -30.25 -11.99 13.09
N LYS A 211 -31.10 -12.68 13.87
CA LYS A 211 -30.96 -12.76 15.33
C LYS A 211 -29.57 -13.27 15.74
N ASP A 212 -29.08 -14.31 15.07
CA ASP A 212 -27.75 -14.88 15.33
C ASP A 212 -26.60 -13.89 15.06
N ASP A 213 -26.74 -13.03 14.05
CA ASP A 213 -25.76 -11.97 13.77
C ASP A 213 -25.70 -10.95 14.92
N ILE A 214 -26.87 -10.57 15.46
CA ILE A 214 -26.99 -9.63 16.58
C ILE A 214 -26.42 -10.24 17.87
N ASP A 215 -26.73 -11.50 18.14
CA ASP A 215 -26.24 -12.20 19.33
C ASP A 215 -24.72 -12.45 19.24
N SER A 216 -24.22 -12.82 18.05
CA SER A 216 -22.78 -12.90 17.79
C SER A 216 -22.10 -11.56 18.01
N PHE A 217 -22.64 -10.47 17.47
CA PHE A 217 -22.10 -9.13 17.63
C PHE A 217 -21.99 -8.71 19.10
N LYS A 218 -23.07 -8.88 19.89
CA LYS A 218 -23.09 -8.51 21.31
C LYS A 218 -22.06 -9.29 22.14
N ARG A 219 -21.97 -10.60 21.92
CA ARG A 219 -21.01 -11.46 22.62
C ARG A 219 -19.58 -11.09 22.24
N THR A 220 -19.29 -11.05 20.95
CA THR A 220 -17.96 -10.74 20.42
C THR A 220 -17.49 -9.34 20.83
N LEU A 221 -18.38 -8.35 20.89
CA LEU A 221 -18.01 -7.01 21.37
C LEU A 221 -17.56 -7.01 22.84
N LYS A 222 -18.20 -7.81 23.71
CA LYS A 222 -17.74 -7.97 25.10
C LYS A 222 -16.34 -8.58 25.16
N ASP A 223 -16.09 -9.60 24.35
CA ASP A 223 -14.77 -10.26 24.27
C ASP A 223 -13.69 -9.34 23.70
N LEU A 224 -14.04 -8.53 22.69
CA LEU A 224 -13.17 -7.50 22.14
C LEU A 224 -12.80 -6.42 23.17
N ILE A 225 -13.77 -5.99 23.98
CA ILE A 225 -13.50 -5.05 25.08
C ILE A 225 -12.55 -5.69 26.10
N LYS A 226 -12.79 -6.96 26.46
CA LYS A 226 -11.94 -7.69 27.41
C LYS A 226 -10.51 -7.86 26.91
N ILE A 227 -10.32 -8.27 25.65
CA ILE A 227 -8.97 -8.42 25.09
C ILE A 227 -8.25 -7.08 24.98
N ALA A 228 -8.95 -5.99 24.68
CA ALA A 228 -8.35 -4.66 24.70
C ALA A 228 -7.87 -4.25 26.11
N MET A 229 -8.66 -4.58 27.15
CA MET A 229 -8.22 -4.37 28.55
C MET A 229 -6.98 -5.20 28.90
N ASP A 230 -6.91 -6.46 28.47
CA ASP A 230 -5.74 -7.31 28.69
C ASP A 230 -4.50 -6.78 27.95
N MET A 231 -4.68 -6.33 26.70
CA MET A 231 -3.63 -5.68 25.91
C MET A 231 -3.05 -4.46 26.62
N ASN A 232 -3.88 -3.64 27.27
CA ASN A 232 -3.42 -2.46 28.02
C ASN A 232 -2.65 -2.79 29.30
N LYS A 233 -2.80 -3.99 29.87
CA LYS A 233 -2.01 -4.42 31.04
C LYS A 233 -0.58 -4.81 30.66
N SER A 234 -0.36 -5.22 29.41
CA SER A 234 0.96 -5.64 28.92
C SER A 234 1.82 -4.44 28.51
N LYS A 235 2.94 -4.23 29.21
CA LYS A 235 3.96 -3.22 28.82
C LYS A 235 4.50 -3.46 27.41
N ARG A 236 4.65 -4.73 27.01
CA ARG A 236 5.16 -5.15 25.70
C ARG A 236 4.19 -4.75 24.59
N VAL A 237 2.89 -4.92 24.82
CA VAL A 237 1.84 -4.53 23.88
C VAL A 237 1.76 -3.01 23.76
N ARG A 238 1.74 -2.27 24.88
CA ARG A 238 1.74 -0.80 24.87
C ARG A 238 2.91 -0.24 24.05
N LYS A 239 4.13 -0.73 24.29
CA LYS A 239 5.32 -0.32 23.52
C LYS A 239 5.21 -0.57 22.00
N ALA A 240 4.42 -1.55 21.56
CA ALA A 240 4.27 -1.84 20.13
C ALA A 240 3.52 -0.74 19.36
N ILE A 241 2.67 0.01 20.04
CA ILE A 241 1.80 1.06 19.49
C ILE A 241 2.08 2.46 20.06
N GLU A 242 3.20 2.62 20.76
CA GLU A 242 3.73 3.92 21.18
C GLU A 242 3.97 4.83 19.95
N GLY A 243 3.63 6.11 20.10
CA GLY A 243 3.66 7.11 19.02
C GLY A 243 2.62 6.91 17.91
N TRP A 244 1.74 5.91 18.01
CA TRP A 244 0.67 5.66 17.03
C TRP A 244 -0.67 6.13 17.58
N LYS A 245 -1.44 6.87 16.77
CA LYS A 245 -2.75 7.38 17.16
C LYS A 245 -3.76 7.21 16.03
N ARG A 246 -4.86 6.49 16.28
CA ARG A 246 -5.96 6.26 15.32
C ARG A 246 -7.31 6.14 16.03
N ASN A 247 -8.31 6.80 15.50
CA ASN A 247 -9.73 6.65 15.80
C ASN A 247 -10.39 5.85 14.68
N ILE A 248 -10.81 4.62 14.95
CA ILE A 248 -11.23 3.66 13.93
C ILE A 248 -12.69 3.31 14.15
N ALA A 249 -13.51 3.47 13.11
CA ALA A 249 -14.87 2.93 13.10
C ALA A 249 -14.83 1.48 12.61
N VAL A 250 -15.34 0.55 13.41
CA VAL A 250 -15.49 -0.86 13.01
C VAL A 250 -16.96 -1.11 12.72
N LYS A 251 -17.29 -1.35 11.46
CA LYS A 251 -18.64 -1.56 10.97
C LYS A 251 -18.87 -3.03 10.65
N CYS A 252 -19.92 -3.60 11.23
CA CYS A 252 -20.31 -4.98 11.05
C CYS A 252 -21.72 -5.08 10.49
N LYS A 253 -22.11 -6.27 10.00
CA LYS A 253 -23.48 -6.52 9.54
C LYS A 253 -24.54 -6.17 10.59
N ALA A 254 -24.27 -6.49 11.86
CA ALA A 254 -25.23 -6.34 12.96
C ALA A 254 -25.00 -5.11 13.87
N GLY A 255 -24.00 -4.27 13.59
CA GLY A 255 -23.71 -3.12 14.43
C GLY A 255 -22.39 -2.43 14.13
N GLU A 256 -22.08 -1.41 14.91
CA GLU A 256 -20.85 -0.62 14.77
C GLU A 256 -20.28 -0.34 16.17
N PHE A 257 -18.95 -0.31 16.27
CA PHE A 257 -18.24 0.06 17.49
C PHE A 257 -16.95 0.83 17.16
N ALA A 258 -16.37 1.43 18.19
CA ALA A 258 -15.15 2.20 18.07
C ALA A 258 -13.94 1.41 18.53
N MET A 259 -12.83 1.55 17.80
CA MET A 259 -11.52 1.07 18.17
C MET A 259 -10.54 2.26 18.17
N TYR A 260 -9.87 2.48 19.29
CA TYR A 260 -8.99 3.61 19.52
C TYR A 260 -7.58 3.11 19.81
N ILE A 261 -6.60 3.65 19.12
CA ILE A 261 -5.17 3.54 19.44
C ILE A 261 -4.72 4.96 19.80
N ASN A 262 -4.11 5.14 20.95
CA ASN A 262 -3.59 6.43 21.38
C ASN A 262 -2.34 6.26 22.22
N ASP A 263 -1.18 6.34 21.57
CA ASP A 263 0.13 6.39 22.21
C ASP A 263 0.34 5.31 23.30
N GLY A 264 0.33 4.06 22.88
CA GLY A 264 0.44 2.93 23.80
C GLY A 264 -0.89 2.43 24.37
N ASP A 265 -1.95 3.25 24.39
CA ASP A 265 -3.27 2.82 24.85
C ASP A 265 -4.12 2.24 23.69
N PHE A 266 -4.82 1.15 23.97
CA PHE A 266 -5.74 0.50 23.04
C PHE A 266 -7.12 0.30 23.66
N LYS A 267 -8.17 0.85 23.06
CA LYS A 267 -9.53 0.79 23.62
C LYS A 267 -10.54 0.39 22.56
N ILE A 268 -11.44 -0.52 22.93
CA ILE A 268 -12.65 -0.82 22.17
C ILE A 268 -13.85 -0.32 22.99
N ALA A 269 -14.83 0.31 22.33
CA ALA A 269 -16.01 0.84 22.99
C ALA A 269 -17.27 0.66 22.12
N ALA A 270 -18.39 0.36 22.76
CA ALA A 270 -19.72 0.22 22.16
C ALA A 270 -20.33 1.59 21.77
N THR A 271 -19.56 2.40 21.07
CA THR A 271 -19.91 3.76 20.64
C THR A 271 -19.53 3.94 19.18
N LYS A 272 -20.22 4.83 18.47
CA LYS A 272 -19.83 5.20 17.10
C LYS A 272 -18.73 6.26 17.11
N VAL A 273 -17.89 6.26 16.07
CA VAL A 273 -16.88 7.30 15.86
C VAL A 273 -17.43 8.32 14.87
N LYS A 274 -17.61 9.59 15.30
CA LYS A 274 -18.17 10.63 14.42
C LYS A 274 -17.26 11.00 13.24
N LYS A 275 -15.95 11.02 13.48
CA LYS A 275 -14.92 11.36 12.48
C LYS A 275 -13.79 10.34 12.58
N PRO A 276 -13.96 9.14 12.02
CA PRO A 276 -12.92 8.13 12.06
C PRO A 276 -11.77 8.50 11.11
N ASP A 277 -10.55 8.17 11.51
CA ASP A 277 -9.38 8.25 10.64
C ASP A 277 -9.49 7.27 9.47
N PHE A 278 -10.09 6.10 9.70
CA PHE A 278 -10.47 5.13 8.66
C PHE A 278 -11.50 4.13 9.20
N VAL A 279 -12.07 3.33 8.30
CA VAL A 279 -13.08 2.32 8.61
C VAL A 279 -12.50 0.92 8.42
N ILE A 280 -12.80 0.02 9.35
CA ILE A 280 -12.70 -1.43 9.17
C ILE A 280 -14.13 -1.95 9.02
N ALA A 281 -14.39 -2.76 7.99
CA ALA A 281 -15.68 -3.40 7.79
C ALA A 281 -15.52 -4.93 7.77
N CYS A 282 -16.45 -5.65 8.39
CA CYS A 282 -16.50 -7.11 8.34
C CYS A 282 -17.94 -7.61 8.49
N VAL A 283 -18.22 -8.87 8.12
CA VAL A 283 -19.57 -9.41 8.32
C VAL A 283 -19.80 -9.69 9.80
N ASP A 284 -18.97 -10.55 10.39
CA ASP A 284 -18.98 -10.89 11.81
C ASP A 284 -17.73 -10.28 12.48
N PRO A 285 -17.87 -9.50 13.59
CA PRO A 285 -16.72 -9.02 14.34
C PRO A 285 -15.81 -10.12 14.89
N LYS A 286 -16.24 -11.39 14.86
CA LYS A 286 -15.44 -12.55 15.28
C LYS A 286 -14.16 -12.67 14.48
N ASP A 287 -14.17 -12.31 13.19
CA ASP A 287 -12.95 -12.30 12.38
C ASP A 287 -11.89 -11.36 12.97
N LEU A 288 -12.31 -10.18 13.46
CA LEU A 288 -11.40 -9.25 14.14
C LEU A 288 -10.97 -9.80 15.51
N LEU A 289 -11.89 -10.39 16.27
CA LEU A 289 -11.57 -10.99 17.58
C LEU A 289 -10.54 -12.12 17.44
N ASP A 290 -10.70 -13.00 16.46
CA ASP A 290 -9.77 -14.10 16.22
C ASP A 290 -8.38 -13.58 15.86
N CYS A 291 -8.29 -12.49 15.08
CA CYS A 291 -7.02 -11.82 14.80
C CYS A 291 -6.38 -11.24 16.07
N LEU A 292 -7.12 -10.45 16.85
CA LEU A 292 -6.60 -9.84 18.08
C LEU A 292 -6.25 -10.89 19.15
N SER A 293 -6.90 -12.06 19.10
CA SER A 293 -6.63 -13.23 19.95
C SER A 293 -5.50 -14.12 19.44
N TYR A 294 -4.79 -13.71 18.39
CA TYR A 294 -3.68 -14.45 17.79
C TYR A 294 -4.08 -15.85 17.25
N LYS A 295 -5.30 -15.99 16.75
CA LYS A 295 -5.78 -17.17 15.99
C LYS A 295 -5.68 -17.00 14.48
N GLY A 296 -5.20 -15.84 14.04
CA GLY A 296 -4.96 -15.44 12.66
C GLY A 296 -4.32 -14.05 12.65
N ALA A 297 -3.89 -13.58 11.47
CA ALA A 297 -3.38 -12.22 11.31
C ALA A 297 -4.46 -11.30 10.71
N VAL A 298 -4.51 -10.06 11.18
CA VAL A 298 -5.30 -8.97 10.60
C VAL A 298 -4.93 -8.80 9.13
N THR A 299 -3.63 -8.87 8.79
CA THR A 299 -3.18 -8.81 7.39
C THR A 299 -3.81 -9.90 6.53
N ASP A 300 -3.85 -11.13 7.02
CA ASP A 300 -4.40 -12.27 6.28
C ASP A 300 -5.91 -12.14 6.16
N ALA A 301 -6.59 -11.70 7.22
CA ALA A 301 -8.02 -11.45 7.19
C ALA A 301 -8.41 -10.36 6.16
N ILE A 302 -7.56 -9.35 5.96
CA ILE A 302 -7.74 -8.35 4.90
C ILE A 302 -7.50 -8.98 3.52
N ILE A 303 -6.41 -9.71 3.34
CA ILE A 303 -6.05 -10.37 2.08
C ILE A 303 -7.14 -11.35 1.63
N LEU A 304 -7.71 -12.10 2.57
CA LEU A 304 -8.79 -13.06 2.36
C LEU A 304 -10.18 -12.41 2.35
N LYS A 305 -10.27 -11.07 2.40
CA LYS A 305 -11.52 -10.28 2.35
C LYS A 305 -12.51 -10.58 3.48
N LYS A 306 -12.03 -11.13 4.61
CA LYS A 306 -12.81 -11.24 5.86
C LYS A 306 -12.96 -9.89 6.53
N LEU A 307 -11.88 -9.10 6.50
CA LEU A 307 -11.87 -7.70 6.88
C LEU A 307 -11.67 -6.84 5.64
N TRP A 308 -12.31 -5.69 5.60
CA TRP A 308 -12.09 -4.65 4.61
C TRP A 308 -11.61 -3.39 5.32
N MET A 309 -10.71 -2.64 4.69
CA MET A 309 -10.15 -1.41 5.23
C MET A 309 -10.18 -0.29 4.21
N SER A 310 -10.62 0.88 4.65
CA SER A 310 -10.94 2.00 3.78
C SER A 310 -9.69 2.73 3.24
N LYS A 311 -8.53 2.64 3.88
CA LYS A 311 -7.34 3.39 3.46
C LYS A 311 -6.14 2.49 3.23
N ASN A 312 -5.58 2.53 2.03
CA ASN A 312 -4.41 1.73 1.65
C ASN A 312 -3.22 1.93 2.61
N ILE A 313 -2.93 3.19 2.95
CA ILE A 313 -1.83 3.57 3.86
C ILE A 313 -2.01 3.04 5.30
N GLU A 314 -3.24 2.68 5.68
CA GLU A 314 -3.56 2.16 7.01
C GLU A 314 -3.33 0.65 7.12
N PHE A 315 -2.80 -0.01 6.08
CA PHE A 315 -2.26 -1.37 6.22
C PHE A 315 -1.14 -1.44 7.28
N ASN A 316 -0.43 -0.32 7.53
CA ASN A 316 0.48 -0.20 8.67
C ASN A 316 -0.20 -0.39 10.03
N THR A 317 -1.46 0.05 10.17
CA THR A 317 -2.23 -0.19 11.39
C THR A 317 -2.57 -1.67 11.55
N ALA A 318 -2.79 -2.43 10.46
CA ALA A 318 -2.94 -3.89 10.54
C ALA A 318 -1.68 -4.57 11.11
N PHE A 319 -0.48 -4.17 10.67
CA PHE A 319 0.78 -4.68 11.25
C PHE A 319 0.94 -4.37 12.72
N LYS A 320 0.51 -3.18 13.15
CA LYS A 320 0.52 -2.79 14.57
C LYS A 320 -0.39 -3.72 15.39
N LEU A 321 -1.61 -3.96 14.92
CA LEU A 321 -2.56 -4.88 15.57
C LEU A 321 -2.02 -6.32 15.62
N ASP A 322 -1.42 -6.82 14.55
CA ASP A 322 -0.79 -8.14 14.52
C ASP A 322 0.38 -8.26 15.49
N ARG A 323 1.19 -7.20 15.60
CA ARG A 323 2.29 -7.14 16.57
C ARG A 323 1.75 -7.17 18.01
N MET A 324 0.66 -6.46 18.29
CA MET A 324 0.02 -6.47 19.61
C MET A 324 -0.50 -7.86 19.98
N ALA A 325 -1.28 -8.48 19.09
CA ALA A 325 -1.82 -9.83 19.30
C ALA A 325 -0.71 -10.85 19.58
N ARG A 326 0.35 -10.82 18.76
CA ARG A 326 1.53 -11.68 18.93
C ARG A 326 2.26 -11.42 20.24
N ALA A 327 2.42 -10.17 20.64
CA ALA A 327 3.10 -9.79 21.89
C ALA A 327 2.34 -10.33 23.12
N LEU A 328 1.02 -10.15 23.14
CA LEU A 328 0.17 -10.65 24.23
C LEU A 328 0.18 -12.18 24.30
N ALA A 329 0.07 -12.86 23.16
CA ALA A 329 0.11 -14.33 23.10
C ALA A 329 1.45 -14.90 23.62
N ARG A 330 2.57 -14.26 23.26
CA ARG A 330 3.89 -14.64 23.78
C ARG A 330 3.99 -14.46 25.28
N GLU A 331 3.53 -13.33 25.81
CA GLU A 331 3.54 -13.08 27.26
C GLU A 331 2.69 -14.10 28.02
N LYS A 332 1.50 -14.45 27.50
CA LYS A 332 0.65 -15.50 28.09
C LYS A 332 1.33 -16.87 28.07
N LYS A 333 2.02 -17.22 26.99
CA LYS A 333 2.79 -18.47 26.89
C LYS A 333 3.96 -18.50 27.88
N GLU A 334 4.75 -17.43 27.94
CA GLU A 334 5.87 -17.27 28.87
C GLU A 334 5.42 -17.32 30.34
N ALA A 335 4.21 -16.84 30.65
CA ALA A 335 3.63 -16.91 31.99
C ALA A 335 3.08 -18.30 32.35
N ALA A 336 2.64 -19.10 31.37
CA ALA A 336 2.16 -20.46 31.57
C ALA A 336 3.29 -21.49 31.71
N GLU A 337 4.49 -21.16 31.23
CA GLU A 337 5.71 -21.98 31.34
C GLU A 337 6.48 -21.71 32.66
N LYS A 338 6.00 -20.78 33.51
CA LYS A 338 6.56 -20.44 34.82
C LYS A 338 5.72 -21.02 35.95
#